data_AF-A0A645ILT7-F1
#
_entry.id   AF-A0A645ILT7-F1
#
_cell.length_a   1.000
_cell.length_b   1.000
_cell.length_c   1.000
_cell.angle_alpha   90.00
_cell.angle_beta   90.00
_cell.angle_gamma   90.00
#
_symmetry.space_group_name_H-M   'P 1'
#
loop_
_entity.id
_entity.type
_entity.pdbx_description
1 polymer ?
#
loop_
_entity_poly.entity_id
_entity_poly.type
_entity_poly.pdbx_seq_one_letter_code
_entity_poly.pdbx_strand_id
1 'polypeptide(L)'
;MRVKNAGEILAAEKLPCEYLLLDTYREYNYGGSGEAFDHRVIPPIKKPYFLAGGLNASNMGKAARTCKPFGFDVSSGCETNGYKDDRKFMGVVALAKLL
;
A
#
# COMPACT_ATOMS: atom_id res chain seq x y z
N MET A 1 -8.31 -3.29 -5.21
CA MET A 1 -9.52 -3.26 -4.35
C MET A 1 -9.19 -2.57 -3.04
N ARG A 2 -10.11 -1.78 -2.48
CA ARG A 2 -9.95 -1.23 -1.13
C ARG A 2 -10.27 -2.31 -0.10
N VAL A 3 -9.30 -2.66 0.73
CA VAL A 3 -9.42 -3.78 1.69
C VAL A 3 -9.67 -3.25 3.10
N LYS A 4 -10.53 -3.93 3.84
CA LYS A 4 -10.88 -3.55 5.21
C LYS A 4 -10.55 -4.63 6.25
N ASN A 5 -10.56 -5.89 5.84
CA ASN A 5 -10.33 -7.02 6.73
C ASN A 5 -9.71 -8.23 5.98
N ALA A 6 -9.20 -9.20 6.75
CA ALA A 6 -8.58 -10.40 6.21
C ALA A 6 -9.54 -11.26 5.36
N GLY A 7 -10.83 -11.31 5.72
CA GLY A 7 -11.84 -12.09 5.00
C GLY A 7 -12.03 -11.64 3.55
N GLU A 8 -12.06 -10.32 3.31
CA GLU A 8 -12.12 -9.75 1.96
C GLU A 8 -10.90 -10.14 1.11
N ILE A 9 -9.71 -10.15 1.74
CA ILE A 9 -8.46 -10.51 1.06
C ILE A 9 -8.45 -12.00 0.69
N LEU A 10 -8.87 -12.88 1.61
CA LEU A 10 -8.96 -14.33 1.36
C LEU A 10 -10.00 -14.67 0.29
N ALA A 11 -11.11 -13.91 0.22
CA ALA A 11 -12.06 -14.05 -0.86
C ALA A 11 -11.45 -13.60 -2.20
N ALA A 12 -10.73 -12.48 -2.21
CA ALA A 12 -10.09 -11.94 -3.40
C ALA A 12 -8.95 -12.82 -3.95
N GLU A 13 -8.25 -13.56 -3.08
CA GLU A 13 -7.23 -14.53 -3.49
C GLU A 13 -7.75 -15.53 -4.53
N LYS A 14 -9.04 -15.88 -4.47
CA LYS A 14 -9.70 -16.86 -5.34
C LYS A 14 -10.08 -16.31 -6.72
N LEU A 15 -10.00 -14.99 -6.92
CA LEU A 15 -10.36 -14.37 -8.20
C LEU A 15 -9.42 -14.85 -9.33
N PRO A 16 -9.88 -14.98 -10.59
CA PRO A 16 -9.06 -15.45 -11.69
C PRO A 16 -8.15 -14.34 -12.25
N CYS A 17 -7.26 -13.81 -11.42
CA CYS A 17 -6.25 -12.80 -11.78
C CYS A 17 -4.85 -13.22 -11.34
N GLU A 18 -3.84 -12.70 -12.01
CA GLU A 18 -2.42 -12.97 -11.70
C GLU A 18 -1.98 -12.25 -10.43
N TYR A 19 -2.38 -10.98 -10.27
CA TYR A 19 -2.01 -10.14 -9.14
C TYR A 19 -3.24 -9.51 -8.48
N LEU A 20 -3.15 -9.28 -7.17
CA LEU A 20 -4.07 -8.39 -6.46
C LEU A 20 -3.43 -7.00 -6.31
N LEU A 21 -4.25 -5.96 -6.27
CA LEU A 21 -3.85 -4.64 -5.78
C LEU A 21 -4.62 -4.37 -4.49
N LEU A 22 -3.93 -4.37 -3.35
CA LEU A 22 -4.54 -4.16 -2.04
C LEU A 22 -4.37 -2.68 -1.68
N ASP A 23 -5.43 -1.90 -1.88
CA ASP A 23 -5.49 -0.49 -1.51
C ASP A 23 -5.89 -0.35 -0.04
N THR A 24 -4.94 0.11 0.75
CA THR A 24 -5.06 0.30 2.19
C THR A 24 -5.41 1.73 2.58
N TYR A 25 -5.53 2.63 1.60
CA TYR A 25 -5.85 4.02 1.86
C TYR A 25 -7.26 4.14 2.45
N ARG A 26 -7.33 4.77 3.61
CA ARG A 26 -8.58 5.31 4.14
C ARG A 26 -8.48 6.82 4.05
N GLU A 27 -9.46 7.41 3.38
CA GLU A 27 -9.64 8.85 3.38
C GLU A 27 -9.79 9.31 4.83
N TYR A 28 -9.07 10.36 5.21
CA TYR A 28 -9.16 10.97 6.53
C TYR A 28 -10.64 11.26 6.83
N ASN A 29 -11.24 10.48 7.73
CA ASN A 29 -12.46 10.90 8.40
C ASN A 29 -12.10 12.18 9.18
N TYR A 30 -12.79 13.29 8.90
CA TYR A 30 -12.88 14.41 9.81
C TYR A 30 -13.50 13.89 11.12
N GLY A 31 -12.65 13.39 12.04
CA GLY A 31 -13.09 12.70 13.26
C GLY A 31 -12.13 11.61 13.75
N GLY A 32 -10.96 12.01 14.26
CA GLY A 32 -10.45 11.46 15.53
C GLY A 32 -9.89 10.03 15.61
N SER A 33 -9.04 9.58 14.68
CA SER A 33 -8.04 8.55 15.08
C SER A 33 -6.64 8.75 14.51
N GLY A 34 -6.50 9.31 13.30
CA GLY A 34 -5.17 9.51 12.69
C GLY A 34 -4.36 8.23 12.52
N GLU A 35 -4.98 7.05 12.69
CA GLU A 35 -4.26 5.80 12.67
C GLU A 35 -3.98 5.37 11.23
N ALA A 36 -2.69 5.23 10.91
CA ALA A 36 -2.24 4.59 9.70
C ALA A 36 -2.88 3.20 9.57
N PHE A 37 -3.24 2.80 8.35
CA PHE A 37 -3.81 1.49 8.11
C PHE A 37 -2.94 0.39 8.72
N ASP A 38 -3.55 -0.48 9.53
CA ASP A 38 -2.85 -1.60 10.13
C ASP A 38 -2.60 -2.70 9.09
N HIS A 39 -1.43 -2.61 8.47
CA HIS A 39 -0.89 -3.60 7.54
C HIS A 39 -0.92 -5.05 8.05
N ARG A 40 -1.04 -5.28 9.37
CA ARG A 40 -1.20 -6.62 9.97
C ARG A 40 -2.52 -7.31 9.60
N VAL A 41 -3.48 -6.57 9.03
CA VAL A 41 -4.76 -7.15 8.58
C VAL A 41 -4.62 -7.99 7.31
N ILE A 42 -3.49 -7.89 6.58
CA ILE A 42 -3.21 -8.71 5.41
C ILE A 42 -2.81 -10.11 5.89
N PRO A 43 -3.65 -11.15 5.69
CA PRO A 43 -3.31 -12.49 6.10
C PRO A 43 -2.25 -13.08 5.16
N PRO A 44 -1.58 -14.18 5.56
CA PRO A 44 -0.75 -14.93 4.64
C PRO A 44 -1.58 -15.41 3.44
N ILE A 45 -1.22 -14.97 2.24
CA ILE A 45 -1.81 -15.39 0.97
C ILE A 45 -0.71 -15.82 0.00
N LYS A 46 -1.03 -16.76 -0.88
CA LYS A 46 -0.12 -17.28 -1.92
C LYS A 46 -0.13 -16.41 -3.17
N LYS A 47 -1.24 -15.75 -3.47
CA LYS A 47 -1.36 -14.88 -4.65
C LYS A 47 -0.48 -13.64 -4.49
N PRO A 48 0.41 -13.33 -5.46
CA PRO A 48 1.22 -12.12 -5.38
C PRO A 48 0.33 -10.88 -5.44
N TYR A 49 0.76 -9.83 -4.75
CA TYR A 49 -0.04 -8.61 -4.65
C TYR A 49 0.82 -7.36 -4.58
N PHE A 50 0.31 -6.28 -5.18
CA PHE A 50 0.80 -4.94 -4.99
C PHE A 50 0.15 -4.32 -3.75
N LEU A 51 0.94 -3.65 -2.92
CA LEU A 51 0.44 -2.85 -1.81
C LEU A 51 0.28 -1.40 -2.26
N ALA A 52 -0.92 -0.85 -2.06
CA ALA A 52 -1.24 0.51 -2.41
C ALA A 52 -1.81 1.26 -1.20
N GLY A 53 -1.89 2.59 -1.33
CA GLY A 53 -2.65 3.45 -0.45
C GLY A 53 -1.83 4.12 0.65
N GLY A 54 -1.76 5.45 0.62
CA GLY A 54 -1.06 6.26 1.63
C GLY A 54 0.47 6.03 1.74
N LEU A 55 1.06 5.28 0.81
CA LEU A 55 2.49 4.99 0.81
C LEU A 55 3.33 6.19 0.41
N ASN A 56 4.50 6.33 1.03
CA ASN A 56 5.54 7.31 0.68
C ASN A 56 6.90 6.84 1.23
N ALA A 57 7.96 7.61 0.97
CA ALA A 57 9.32 7.24 1.36
C ALA A 57 9.52 6.98 2.87
N SER A 58 8.69 7.57 3.74
CA SER A 58 8.82 7.40 5.20
C SER A 58 8.21 6.10 5.74
N ASN A 59 7.18 5.54 5.09
CA ASN A 59 6.44 4.38 5.60
C ASN A 59 6.66 3.09 4.77
N MET A 60 7.11 3.20 3.52
CA MET A 60 7.22 2.07 2.60
C MET A 60 8.19 0.99 3.11
N GLY A 61 9.28 1.36 3.77
CA GLY A 61 10.22 0.38 4.33
C GLY A 61 9.62 -0.45 5.47
N LYS A 62 8.75 0.14 6.30
CA LYS A 62 8.00 -0.61 7.33
C LYS A 62 6.99 -1.54 6.67
N ALA A 63 6.25 -1.03 5.68
CA ALA A 63 5.27 -1.81 4.93
C ALA A 63 5.89 -3.01 4.21
N ALA A 64 7.08 -2.86 3.60
CA ALA A 64 7.83 -3.97 3.00
C ALA A 64 8.12 -5.09 3.99
N ARG A 65 8.66 -4.76 5.17
CA ARG A 65 9.01 -5.75 6.19
C ARG A 65 7.79 -6.46 6.77
N THR A 66 6.69 -5.74 6.96
CA THR A 66 5.46 -6.28 7.55
C THR A 66 4.64 -7.10 6.55
N CYS A 67 4.47 -6.61 5.32
CA CYS A 67 3.56 -7.21 4.34
C CYS A 67 4.28 -8.16 3.37
N LYS A 68 5.53 -7.84 3.00
CA LYS A 68 6.28 -8.53 1.93
C LYS A 68 5.46 -8.61 0.62
N PRO A 69 5.00 -7.47 0.08
CA PRO A 69 4.25 -7.46 -1.16
C PRO A 69 5.14 -7.82 -2.35
N PHE A 70 4.54 -8.18 -3.48
CA PHE A 70 5.25 -8.32 -4.76
C PHE A 70 5.79 -6.98 -5.25
N GLY A 71 5.06 -5.89 -4.99
CA GLY A 71 5.47 -4.53 -5.34
C GLY A 71 4.62 -3.48 -4.66
N PHE A 72 4.94 -2.21 -4.90
CA PHE A 72 4.21 -1.07 -4.37
C PHE A 72 3.55 -0.28 -5.50
N ASP A 73 2.34 0.21 -5.25
CA ASP A 73 1.67 1.21 -6.07
C ASP A 73 1.57 2.51 -5.27
N VAL A 74 2.22 3.56 -5.76
CA VAL A 74 2.40 4.83 -5.05
C VAL A 74 1.98 5.99 -5.95
N SER A 75 0.95 6.73 -5.52
CA SER A 75 0.48 7.92 -6.22
C SER A 75 0.73 9.21 -5.43
N SER A 76 -0.12 9.55 -4.46
CA SER A 76 -0.07 10.82 -3.73
C SER A 76 1.16 11.00 -2.84
N GLY A 77 1.80 9.92 -2.42
CA GLY A 77 3.09 9.98 -1.72
C GLY A 77 4.23 10.58 -2.54
N CYS A 78 4.06 10.66 -3.86
CA CYS A 78 4.99 11.27 -4.79
C CYS A 78 4.54 12.67 -5.25
N GLU A 79 3.58 13.31 -4.57
CA GLU A 79 2.99 14.58 -5.00
C GLU A 79 3.27 15.73 -4.03
N THR A 80 3.33 16.95 -4.58
CA THR A 80 3.32 18.22 -3.86
C THR A 80 2.24 19.09 -4.50
N ASN A 81 1.28 19.58 -3.69
CA ASN A 81 0.13 20.37 -4.17
C ASN A 81 -0.67 19.71 -5.31
N GLY A 82 -0.80 18.37 -5.29
CA GLY A 82 -1.53 17.59 -6.30
C GLY A 82 -0.78 17.34 -7.61
N TYR A 83 0.46 17.80 -7.73
CA TYR A 83 1.32 17.52 -8.89
C TYR A 83 2.44 16.58 -8.49
N LYS A 84 2.91 15.74 -9.43
CA LYS A 84 4.07 14.88 -9.18
C LYS A 84 5.29 15.74 -8.84
N ASP A 85 5.96 15.37 -7.77
CA ASP A 85 7.18 16.00 -7.27
C ASP A 85 8.34 15.05 -7.55
N ASP A 86 9.23 15.44 -8.45
CA ASP A 86 10.36 14.61 -8.89
C ASP A 86 11.24 14.17 -7.72
N ARG A 87 11.43 15.02 -6.70
CA ARG A 87 12.26 14.66 -5.54
C ARG A 87 11.59 13.56 -4.72
N LYS A 88 10.27 13.68 -4.48
CA LYS A 88 9.52 12.63 -3.77
C LYS A 88 9.46 11.34 -4.58
N PHE A 89 9.19 11.44 -5.88
CA PHE A 89 9.18 10.30 -6.79
C PHE A 89 10.51 9.56 -6.79
N MET A 90 11.62 10.28 -6.98
CA MET A 90 12.95 9.68 -6.97
C MET A 90 13.30 9.07 -5.61
N GLY A 91 12.88 9.69 -4.50
CA GLY A 91 13.03 9.12 -3.16
C GLY A 91 12.30 7.78 -2.99
N VAL A 92 11.07 7.68 -3.49
CA VAL A 92 10.30 6.42 -3.49
C VAL A 92 10.98 5.38 -4.38
N VAL A 93 11.38 5.73 -5.61
CA VAL A 93 12.05 4.80 -6.52
C VAL A 93 13.37 4.29 -5.94
N ALA A 94 14.18 5.16 -5.34
CA ALA A 94 15.44 4.77 -4.71
C ALA A 94 15.20 3.80 -3.55
N LEU A 95 14.19 4.07 -2.70
CA LEU A 95 13.84 3.17 -1.61
C LEU A 95 13.29 1.82 -2.12
N ALA A 96 12.44 1.82 -3.15
CA ALA A 96 11.89 0.59 -3.71
C ALA A 96 12.97 -0.37 -4.25
N LYS A 97 14.11 0.16 -4.73
CA LYS A 97 15.25 -0.65 -5.19
C LYS A 97 16.04 -1.32 -4.04
N LEU A 98 15.81 -0.90 -2.80
CA LEU A 98 16.52 -1.40 -1.61
C LEU A 98 15.68 -2.37 -0.76
N LEU A 99 14.39 -2.53 -1.10
CA LEU A 99 13.41 -3.34 -0.37
C LEU A 99 13.19 -4.66 -1.10
#